data_AF-A0A3C2CLG3-F1
#
_entry.id   AF-A0A3C2CLG3-F1
#
_cell.length_a   1.000
_cell.length_b   1.000
_cell.length_c   1.000
_cell.angle_alpha   90.00
_cell.angle_beta   90.00
_cell.angle_gamma   90.00
#
_symmetry.space_group_name_H-M   'P 1'
#
loop_
_entity.id
_entity.type
_entity.pdbx_description
1 polymer ?
#
loop_
_entity_poly.entity_id
_entity_poly.type
_entity_poly.pdbx_seq_one_letter_code
_entity_poly.pdbx_strand_id
1 'polypeptide(L)'
;MSYENDYKIADINLNEFGRNEIRLAEHEMPGLMSLRAEYFDEQPLSGARIAGSLHMTVQTAVLIETLVVLGAQVRWASCNI
;
A
#
# COMPACT_ATOMS: atom_id res chain seq x y z
N MET A 1 -1.33 19.43 18.69
CA MET A 1 -2.15 19.38 17.46
C MET A 1 -2.60 17.94 17.29
N SER A 2 -3.81 17.64 17.72
CA SER A 2 -4.46 16.35 17.43
C SER A 2 -4.99 16.43 16.01
N TYR A 3 -4.26 15.85 15.06
CA TYR A 3 -4.82 15.59 13.74
C TYR A 3 -5.78 14.41 13.90
N GLU A 4 -7.08 14.68 13.91
CA GLU A 4 -8.07 13.63 13.75
C GLU A 4 -7.84 13.03 12.36
N ASN A 5 -7.23 11.84 12.34
CA ASN A 5 -6.81 11.05 11.19
C ASN A 5 -5.46 11.45 10.56
N ASP A 6 -4.52 10.49 10.58
CA ASP A 6 -3.17 10.63 10.03
C ASP A 6 -3.14 10.38 8.50
N TYR A 7 -4.04 11.03 7.76
CA TYR A 7 -4.09 11.00 6.28
C TYR A 7 -4.87 12.21 5.72
N LYS A 8 -4.65 12.50 4.42
CA LYS A 8 -5.44 13.49 3.67
C LYS A 8 -5.71 12.96 2.27
N ILE A 9 -6.99 12.76 1.95
CA ILE A 9 -7.48 12.22 0.68
C ILE A 9 -8.69 13.03 0.20
N ALA A 10 -9.12 12.83 -1.05
CA ALA A 10 -10.25 13.55 -1.63
C ALA A 10 -11.60 13.11 -1.04
N ASP A 11 -11.86 11.79 -1.00
CA ASP A 11 -13.11 11.22 -0.48
C ASP A 11 -12.87 9.81 0.10
N ILE A 12 -13.14 9.63 1.39
CA ILE A 12 -12.99 8.34 2.08
C ILE A 12 -14.11 7.36 1.73
N ASN A 13 -15.26 7.83 1.23
CA ASN A 13 -16.41 6.95 0.93
C ASN A 13 -16.16 6.04 -0.29
N LEU A 14 -15.12 6.33 -1.08
CA LEU A 14 -14.69 5.48 -2.20
C LEU A 14 -13.88 4.25 -1.78
N ASN A 15 -13.70 4.02 -0.47
CA ASN A 15 -12.85 2.94 0.04
C ASN A 15 -13.29 1.54 -0.42
N GLU A 16 -14.59 1.25 -0.48
CA GLU A 16 -15.09 -0.07 -0.88
C GLU A 16 -14.79 -0.33 -2.36
N PHE A 17 -15.03 0.67 -3.21
CA PHE A 17 -14.68 0.62 -4.62
C PHE A 17 -13.17 0.43 -4.80
N GLY A 18 -12.35 1.24 -4.13
CA GLY A 18 -10.90 1.11 -4.17
C GLY A 18 -10.41 -0.26 -3.72
N ARG A 19 -11.03 -0.86 -2.69
CA ARG A 19 -10.70 -2.21 -2.24
C ARG A 19 -11.03 -3.28 -3.29
N ASN A 20 -12.14 -3.14 -4.01
CA ASN A 20 -12.48 -4.06 -5.09
C ASN A 20 -11.48 -3.96 -6.25
N GLU A 21 -11.10 -2.75 -6.66
CA GLU A 21 -10.09 -2.53 -7.70
C GLU A 21 -8.72 -3.09 -7.29
N ILE A 22 -8.32 -2.94 -6.02
CA ILE A 22 -7.06 -3.53 -5.51
C ILE A 22 -7.09 -5.05 -5.64
N ARG A 23 -8.19 -5.71 -5.24
CA ARG A 23 -8.31 -7.18 -5.38
C ARG A 23 -8.21 -7.63 -6.82
N LEU A 24 -8.79 -6.88 -7.76
CA LEU A 24 -8.65 -7.17 -9.19
C LEU A 24 -7.20 -6.99 -9.65
N ALA A 25 -6.52 -5.93 -9.22
CA ALA A 25 -5.13 -5.68 -9.58
C ALA A 25 -4.16 -6.73 -9.00
N GLU A 26 -4.43 -7.31 -7.84
CA GLU A 26 -3.61 -8.39 -7.28
C GLU A 26 -3.49 -9.60 -8.24
N HIS A 27 -4.55 -9.93 -8.97
CA HIS A 27 -4.54 -10.99 -9.99
C HIS A 27 -3.60 -10.69 -11.17
N GLU A 28 -3.45 -9.41 -11.52
CA GLU A 28 -2.58 -8.94 -12.61
C GLU A 28 -1.16 -8.58 -12.15
N MET A 29 -0.85 -8.75 -10.86
CA MET A 29 0.45 -8.44 -10.27
C MET A 29 1.09 -9.67 -9.60
N PRO A 30 1.27 -10.80 -10.32
CA PRO A 30 1.73 -12.05 -9.73
C PRO A 30 3.11 -11.93 -9.08
N GLY A 31 3.99 -11.07 -9.59
CA GLY A 31 5.31 -10.84 -8.98
C GLY A 31 5.22 -10.32 -7.54
N LEU A 32 4.33 -9.37 -7.26
CA LEU A 32 4.14 -8.87 -5.89
C LEU A 32 3.46 -9.92 -5.01
N MET A 33 2.51 -10.67 -5.55
CA MET A 33 1.82 -11.72 -4.79
C MET A 33 2.78 -12.86 -4.41
N SER A 34 3.69 -13.24 -5.32
CA SER A 34 4.75 -14.21 -5.03
C SER A 34 5.69 -13.71 -3.93
N LEU A 35 6.12 -12.44 -3.98
CA LEU A 35 6.95 -11.86 -2.92
C LEU A 35 6.26 -11.87 -1.56
N ARG A 36 4.95 -11.56 -1.52
CA ARG A 36 4.17 -11.66 -0.28
C ARG A 36 4.21 -13.09 0.24
N ALA A 37 3.93 -14.09 -0.59
CA ALA A 37 3.89 -15.49 -0.18
C ALA A 37 5.26 -16.02 0.26
N GLU A 38 6.33 -15.66 -0.45
CA GLU A 38 7.70 -16.12 -0.18
C GLU A 38 8.24 -15.55 1.13
N TYR A 39 8.05 -14.25 1.37
CA TYR A 39 8.70 -13.55 2.47
C TYR A 39 7.77 -13.22 3.65
N PHE A 40 6.54 -13.76 3.66
CA PHE A 40 5.57 -13.49 4.71
C PHE A 40 6.12 -13.88 6.10
N ASP A 41 6.66 -15.09 6.25
CA ASP A 41 7.13 -15.55 7.56
C ASP A 41 8.45 -14.88 7.99
N GLU A 42 9.28 -14.49 7.01
CA GLU A 42 10.58 -13.85 7.25
C GLU A 42 10.44 -12.39 7.72
N GLN A 43 9.33 -11.72 7.37
CA GLN A 43 9.08 -10.31 7.68
C GLN A 43 10.31 -9.41 7.44
N PRO A 44 10.93 -9.43 6.25
CA PRO A 44 12.24 -8.84 6.01
C PRO A 44 12.26 -7.31 6.16
N LEU A 45 11.09 -6.66 6.13
CA LEU A 45 10.96 -5.21 6.31
C LEU A 45 10.52 -4.83 7.74
N SER A 46 10.49 -5.77 8.68
CA SER A 46 10.16 -5.49 10.07
C SER A 46 11.04 -4.39 10.65
N GLY A 47 10.40 -3.36 11.21
CA GLY A 47 11.07 -2.17 11.76
C GLY A 47 11.47 -1.12 10.72
N ALA A 48 11.34 -1.40 9.42
CA ALA A 48 11.55 -0.41 8.37
C ALA A 48 10.45 0.67 8.41
N ARG A 49 10.85 1.93 8.19
CA ARG A 49 9.94 3.06 8.02
C ARG A 49 10.17 3.65 6.63
N ILE A 50 9.21 3.45 5.73
CA ILE A 50 9.33 3.78 4.31
C ILE A 50 8.45 4.99 4.00
N ALA A 51 9.05 6.04 3.44
CA ALA A 51 8.33 7.16 2.85
C ALA A 51 8.34 7.01 1.32
N GLY A 52 7.17 6.87 0.70
CA GLY A 52 7.03 6.74 -0.75
C GLY A 52 6.45 7.99 -1.40
N SER A 53 6.94 8.30 -2.61
CA SER A 53 6.42 9.35 -3.48
C SER A 53 6.33 8.82 -4.91
N LEU A 54 5.32 7.99 -5.16
CA LEU A 54 4.96 7.46 -6.48
C LEU A 54 3.50 7.81 -6.75
N HIS A 55 3.06 7.77 -8.01
CA HIS A 55 1.65 7.99 -8.35
C HIS A 55 0.73 7.13 -7.49
N MET A 56 -0.26 7.73 -6.85
CA MET A 56 -1.15 7.01 -5.94
C MET A 56 -2.27 6.29 -6.70
N THR A 57 -1.91 5.21 -7.40
CA THR A 57 -2.82 4.39 -8.22
C THR A 57 -3.21 3.09 -7.51
N VAL A 58 -4.11 2.32 -8.13
CA VAL A 58 -4.48 0.97 -7.67
C VAL A 58 -3.27 0.04 -7.61
N GLN A 59 -2.39 0.07 -8.61
CA GLN A 59 -1.18 -0.76 -8.65
C GLN A 59 -0.20 -0.38 -7.53
N THR A 60 -0.06 0.92 -7.25
CA THR A 60 0.76 1.39 -6.13
C THR A 60 0.17 1.00 -4.79
N ALA A 61 -1.16 0.91 -4.65
CA ALA A 61 -1.76 0.34 -3.44
C ALA A 61 -1.37 -1.13 -3.21
N VAL A 62 -1.31 -1.96 -4.27
CA VAL A 62 -0.81 -3.35 -4.17
C VAL A 62 0.66 -3.39 -3.73
N LEU A 63 1.49 -2.49 -4.25
CA LEU A 63 2.89 -2.33 -3.81
C LEU A 63 2.97 -1.94 -2.33
N ILE A 64 2.23 -0.91 -1.90
CA ILE A 64 2.21 -0.43 -0.52
C ILE A 64 1.78 -1.56 0.43
N GLU A 65 0.70 -2.26 0.11
CA GLU A 65 0.22 -3.38 0.92
C GLU A 65 1.23 -4.53 0.94
N THR A 66 2.01 -4.74 -0.12
CA THR A 66 3.11 -5.71 -0.11
C THR A 66 4.19 -5.31 0.89
N LEU A 67 4.60 -4.04 0.91
CA LEU A 67 5.58 -3.55 1.89
C LEU A 67 5.09 -3.72 3.33
N VAL A 68 3.80 -3.42 3.58
CA VAL A 68 3.17 -3.59 4.90
C VAL A 68 3.08 -5.05 5.29
N VAL A 69 2.63 -5.93 4.39
CA VAL A 69 2.56 -7.38 4.61
C VAL A 69 3.93 -7.95 4.96
N LEU A 70 5.01 -7.40 4.41
CA LEU A 70 6.39 -7.81 4.68
C LEU A 70 7.03 -7.11 5.91
N GLY A 71 6.24 -6.33 6.67
CA GLY A 71 6.62 -5.81 7.99
C GLY A 71 6.96 -4.32 8.05
N ALA A 72 6.88 -3.58 6.94
CA ALA A 72 7.20 -2.16 6.93
C ALA A 72 6.09 -1.27 7.51
N GLN A 73 6.48 -0.17 8.14
CA GLN A 73 5.61 0.99 8.36
C GLN A 73 5.75 1.96 7.19
N VAL A 74 4.63 2.40 6.62
CA VAL A 74 4.62 3.18 5.38
C VAL A 74 3.93 4.53 5.55
N ARG A 75 4.47 5.56 4.89
CA ARG A 75 3.78 6.83 4.61
C ARG A 75 3.92 7.15 3.14
N TRP A 76 2.88 7.71 2.53
CA TRP A 76 2.86 7.88 1.09
C TRP A 76 2.31 9.25 0.66
N ALA A 77 2.81 9.74 -0.46
CA ALA A 77 2.28 10.89 -1.19
C ALA A 77 2.32 10.58 -2.69
N SER A 78 1.43 11.19 -3.48
CA SER A 78 1.55 11.15 -4.94
C SER A 78 2.71 12.05 -5.38
N CYS A 79 3.51 11.60 -6.35
CA CYS A 79 4.58 12.43 -6.94
C CYS A 79 4.08 13.38 -8.04
N ASN A 80 2.79 13.32 -8.36
CA ASN A 80 2.16 14.15 -9.39
C ASN A 80 0.76 14.57 -8.94
N ILE A 81 0.39 15.81 -9.31
CA ILE A 81 -0.92 16.44 -9.04
C ILE A 81 -2.01 15.83 -9.92
#